data_AF-A0A1H1FKQ9-F1
#
_entry.id   AF-A0A1H1FKQ9-F1
#
_cell.length_a   1.000
_cell.length_b   1.000
_cell.length_c   1.000
_cell.angle_alpha   90.00
_cell.angle_beta   90.00
_cell.angle_gamma   90.00
#
_symmetry.space_group_name_H-M   'P 1'
#
loop_
_entity.id
_entity.type
_entity.pdbx_description
1 polymer ?
#
loop_
_entity_poly.entity_id
_entity_poly.type
_entity_poly.pdbx_seq_one_letter_code
_entity_poly.pdbx_strand_id
1 'polypeptide(L)'
;MRIEKAFRLRREAYFDEYEYRRAHPRVQFHDAHSLSNTAVSTLHIIAADDKKRLNKQAVNTLSKNGFIKPFRQKWRLAPKGERAVKYHAERDAFYAERKGGPE
;
A
#
# COMPACT_ATOMS: atom_id res chain seq x y z
N MET A 1 -28.22 -5.52 -8.99
CA MET A 1 -27.85 -4.21 -9.61
C MET A 1 -26.36 -3.91 -9.43
N ARG A 2 -25.73 -3.07 -10.29
CA ARG A 2 -24.30 -2.65 -10.15
C ARG A 2 -24.01 -1.93 -8.82
N ILE A 3 -25.02 -1.25 -8.27
CA ILE A 3 -24.94 -0.47 -7.03
C ILE A 3 -24.80 -1.38 -5.80
N GLU A 4 -25.59 -2.45 -5.70
CA GLU A 4 -25.52 -3.42 -4.60
C GLU A 4 -24.17 -4.14 -4.55
N LYS A 5 -23.59 -4.45 -5.71
CA LYS A 5 -22.24 -5.03 -5.82
C LYS A 5 -21.17 -4.08 -5.28
N ALA A 6 -21.29 -2.77 -5.56
CA ALA A 6 -20.38 -1.76 -5.03
C ALA A 6 -20.49 -1.62 -3.50
N PHE A 7 -21.71 -1.66 -2.94
CA PHE A 7 -21.91 -1.66 -1.48
C PHE A 7 -21.35 -2.91 -0.81
N ARG A 8 -21.51 -4.09 -1.43
CA ARG A 8 -20.93 -5.34 -0.91
C ARG A 8 -19.41 -5.30 -0.89
N LEU A 9 -18.78 -4.91 -2.00
CA LEU A 9 -17.32 -4.76 -2.09
C LEU A 9 -16.79 -3.73 -1.07
N ARG A 10 -17.52 -2.63 -0.87
CA ARG A 10 -17.17 -1.62 0.14
C ARG A 10 -17.26 -2.19 1.56
N ARG A 11 -18.29 -2.99 1.86
CA ARG A 11 -18.47 -3.64 3.17
C ARG A 11 -17.39 -4.68 3.45
N GLU A 12 -17.05 -5.50 2.45
CA GLU A 12 -15.95 -6.46 2.53
C GLU A 12 -14.62 -5.76 2.79
N ALA A 13 -14.31 -4.69 2.06
CA ALA A 13 -13.08 -3.91 2.27
C ALA A 13 -12.99 -3.30 3.68
N TYR A 14 -14.10 -2.79 4.24
CA TYR A 14 -14.12 -2.30 5.62
C TYR A 14 -13.93 -3.41 6.66
N PHE A 15 -14.52 -4.58 6.40
CA PHE A 15 -14.39 -5.74 7.30
C PHE A 15 -12.96 -6.26 7.31
N ASP A 16 -12.36 -6.38 6.12
CA ASP A 16 -10.97 -6.73 5.90
C ASP A 16 -10.03 -5.75 6.63
N GLU A 17 -10.25 -4.44 6.47
CA GLU A 17 -9.48 -3.40 7.17
C GLU A 17 -9.62 -3.50 8.69
N TYR A 18 -10.82 -3.73 9.19
CA TYR A 18 -11.09 -3.90 10.62
C TYR A 18 -10.36 -5.13 11.19
N GLU A 19 -10.45 -6.26 10.52
CA GLU A 19 -9.79 -7.51 10.93
C GLU A 19 -8.27 -7.38 10.92
N TYR A 20 -7.70 -6.72 9.91
CA TYR A 20 -6.27 -6.44 9.86
C TYR A 20 -5.82 -5.55 11.03
N ARG A 21 -6.56 -4.47 11.33
CA ARG A 21 -6.27 -3.59 12.47
C ARG A 21 -6.41 -4.30 13.82
N ARG A 22 -7.41 -5.18 13.95
CA ARG A 22 -7.62 -5.99 15.16
C ARG A 22 -6.48 -6.97 15.40
N ALA A 23 -5.95 -7.60 14.35
CA ALA A 23 -4.79 -8.49 14.43
C ALA A 23 -3.47 -7.73 14.67
N HIS A 24 -3.39 -6.46 14.24
CA HIS A 24 -2.16 -5.65 14.30
C HIS A 24 -2.35 -4.32 15.07
N PRO A 25 -2.71 -4.35 16.37
CA PRO A 25 -3.11 -3.17 17.15
C PRO A 25 -1.99 -2.12 17.34
N ARG A 26 -0.73 -2.45 17.05
CA ARG A 26 0.43 -1.54 17.20
C ARG A 26 0.82 -0.82 15.89
N VAL A 27 0.14 -1.07 14.78
CA VAL A 27 0.50 -0.51 13.47
C VAL A 27 -0.20 0.84 13.26
N GLN A 28 0.38 1.91 13.82
CA GLN A 28 -0.13 3.29 13.68
C GLN A 28 0.35 3.96 12.37
N PHE A 29 0.06 3.36 11.21
CA PHE A 29 0.44 3.92 9.91
C PHE A 29 -0.77 4.35 9.07
N HIS A 30 -1.53 5.31 9.58
CA HIS A 30 -2.67 5.92 8.86
C HIS A 30 -2.27 6.45 7.47
N ASP A 31 -1.05 6.98 7.34
CA ASP A 31 -0.54 7.52 6.08
C ASP A 31 -0.22 6.45 5.03
N ALA A 32 0.20 5.25 5.44
CA ALA A 32 0.49 4.16 4.50
C ALA A 32 -0.81 3.51 4.00
N HIS A 33 -1.84 3.45 4.85
CA HIS A 33 -3.15 2.92 4.51
C HIS A 33 -3.83 3.71 3.38
N SER A 34 -3.68 5.04 3.36
CA SER A 34 -4.32 5.93 2.39
C SER A 34 -3.64 5.96 1.01
N LEU A 35 -2.52 5.26 0.85
CA LEU A 35 -1.82 5.17 -0.45
C LEU A 35 -2.67 4.42 -1.47
N SER A 36 -2.83 5.00 -2.66
CA SER A 36 -3.43 4.32 -3.80
C SER A 36 -2.55 3.16 -4.28
N ASN A 37 -3.15 2.16 -4.93
CA ASN A 37 -2.40 1.03 -5.51
C ASN A 37 -1.27 1.49 -6.45
N THR A 38 -1.48 2.58 -7.20
CA THR A 38 -0.45 3.19 -8.04
C THR A 38 0.73 3.73 -7.23
N ALA A 39 0.46 4.35 -6.08
CA ALA A 39 1.50 4.84 -5.18
C ALA A 39 2.26 3.68 -4.53
N VAL A 40 1.56 2.62 -4.10
CA VAL A 40 2.17 1.40 -3.56
C VAL A 40 3.06 0.71 -4.61
N SER A 41 2.55 0.51 -5.83
CA SER A 41 3.33 -0.06 -6.93
C SER A 41 4.57 0.77 -7.26
N THR A 42 4.46 2.11 -7.23
CA THR A 42 5.61 3.00 -7.43
C THR A 42 6.64 2.84 -6.32
N LEU A 43 6.22 2.66 -5.05
CA LEU A 43 7.13 2.36 -3.95
C LEU A 43 7.86 1.02 -4.17
N HIS A 44 7.18 -0.02 -4.65
CA HIS A 44 7.82 -1.31 -4.95
C HIS A 44 8.85 -1.21 -6.08
N ILE A 45 8.56 -0.46 -7.14
CA ILE A 45 9.52 -0.23 -8.23
C ILE A 45 10.77 0.48 -7.70
N ILE A 46 10.59 1.50 -6.86
CA ILE A 46 11.71 2.22 -6.21
C ILE A 46 12.48 1.31 -5.25
N ALA A 47 11.78 0.47 -4.48
CA ALA A 47 12.39 -0.49 -3.56
C ALA A 47 13.26 -1.52 -4.29
N ALA A 48 12.83 -1.97 -5.47
CA ALA A 48 13.53 -2.93 -6.30
C ALA A 48 14.67 -2.32 -7.14
N ASP A 49 14.90 -1.00 -7.07
CA ASP A 49 15.77 -0.24 -8.00
C ASP A 49 15.52 -0.59 -9.48
N ASP A 50 14.26 -0.88 -9.82
CA ASP A 50 13.87 -1.30 -11.16
C ASP A 50 13.85 -0.06 -12.09
N LYS A 51 14.41 -0.19 -13.29
CA LYS A 51 14.53 0.89 -14.28
C LYS A 51 13.19 1.24 -14.95
N LYS A 52 12.08 0.70 -14.46
CA LYS A 52 10.74 0.99 -14.97
C LYS A 52 10.41 2.48 -14.83
N ARG A 53 9.64 2.96 -15.80
CA ARG A 53 9.14 4.33 -15.81
C ARG A 53 8.21 4.55 -14.63
N LEU A 54 8.64 5.40 -13.69
CA LEU A 54 7.83 5.78 -12.54
C LEU A 54 6.66 6.68 -12.94
N ASN A 55 5.52 6.49 -12.29
CA ASN A 55 4.36 7.37 -12.48
C ASN A 55 4.65 8.75 -11.86
N LYS A 56 4.67 9.81 -12.67
CA LYS A 56 5.02 11.17 -12.22
C LYS A 56 4.13 11.71 -11.09
N GLN A 57 2.82 11.45 -11.16
CA GLN A 57 1.87 11.91 -10.14
C GLN A 57 2.08 11.16 -8.82
N ALA A 58 2.32 9.85 -8.89
CA ALA A 58 2.64 9.04 -7.72
C ALA A 58 3.95 9.49 -7.07
N VAL A 59 5.02 9.67 -7.86
CA VAL A 59 6.32 10.17 -7.38
C VAL A 59 6.17 11.52 -6.68
N ASN A 60 5.43 12.46 -7.26
CA ASN A 60 5.19 13.77 -6.64
C ASN A 60 4.47 13.63 -5.29
N THR A 61 3.43 12.81 -5.23
CA THR A 61 2.65 12.57 -4.00
C THR A 61 3.51 11.90 -2.92
N LEU A 62 4.27 10.87 -3.29
CA LEU A 62 5.15 10.14 -2.38
C LEU A 62 6.29 11.02 -1.86
N SER A 63 6.86 11.86 -2.70
CA SER A 63 7.91 12.81 -2.32
C SER A 63 7.38 13.88 -1.37
N LYS A 64 6.22 14.48 -1.68
CA LYS A 64 5.58 15.49 -0.83
C LYS A 64 5.26 14.97 0.57
N ASN A 65 4.83 13.71 0.65
CA ASN A 65 4.46 13.08 1.92
C ASN A 65 5.64 12.39 2.64
N GLY A 66 6.87 12.54 2.14
CA GLY A 66 8.09 12.05 2.77
C GLY A 66 8.29 10.52 2.70
N PHE A 67 7.60 9.82 1.80
CA PHE A 67 7.81 8.38 1.60
C PHE A 67 9.06 8.09 0.78
N ILE A 68 9.40 8.99 -0.14
CA ILE A 68 10.61 8.90 -0.98
C ILE A 68 11.36 10.21 -0.91
N LYS A 69 12.66 10.14 -1.17
CA LYS A 69 13.54 11.31 -1.26
C LYS A 69 14.42 11.21 -2.50
N PRO A 70 14.80 12.34 -3.10
CA PRO A 70 15.81 12.33 -4.15
C PRO A 70 17.14 11.85 -3.55
N PHE A 71 17.84 10.99 -4.27
CA PHE A 71 19.18 10.53 -3.93
C PHE A 71 20.01 10.39 -5.22
N ARG A 72 20.99 11.28 -5.39
CA ARG A 72 21.71 11.45 -6.65
C ARG A 72 20.71 11.71 -7.79
N GLN A 73 20.81 10.97 -8.89
CA GLN A 73 19.92 11.07 -10.06
C GLN A 73 18.72 10.10 -9.99
N LYS A 74 18.45 9.52 -8.81
CA LYS A 74 17.38 8.52 -8.61
C LYS A 74 16.50 8.88 -7.41
N TRP A 75 15.37 8.20 -7.30
CA TRP A 75 14.54 8.22 -6.10
C TRP A 75 14.94 7.08 -5.16
N ARG A 76 14.90 7.33 -3.86
CA ARG A 76 15.15 6.31 -2.83
C ARG A 76 14.03 6.35 -1.80
N LEU A 77 13.72 5.20 -1.20
CA LEU A 77 12.82 5.14 -0.07
C LEU A 77 13.37 5.95 1.11
N ALA A 78 12.50 6.69 1.77
CA ALA A 78 12.74 7.21 3.12
C ALA A 78 12.32 6.14 4.15
N PRO A 79 12.69 6.27 5.43
CA PRO A 79 12.25 5.33 6.48
C PRO A 79 10.72 5.14 6.52
N LYS A 80 9.96 6.20 6.21
CA LYS A 80 8.50 6.13 6.07
C LYS A 80 8.05 5.28 4.88
N GLY A 81 8.75 5.36 3.74
CA GLY A 81 8.51 4.53 2.56
C GLY A 81 8.86 3.07 2.79
N GLU A 82 9.97 2.77 3.46
CA GLU A 82 10.36 1.39 3.81
C GLU A 82 9.31 0.72 4.69
N ARG A 83 8.81 1.44 5.70
CA ARG A 83 7.71 0.96 6.55
C ARG A 83 6.42 0.78 5.77
N ALA A 84 6.11 1.67 4.82
CA ALA A 84 4.93 1.54 3.97
C ALA A 84 4.99 0.30 3.07
N VAL A 85 6.15 0.00 2.49
CA VAL A 85 6.36 -1.23 1.69
C VAL A 85 6.15 -2.47 2.56
N LYS A 86 6.74 -2.50 3.76
CA LYS A 86 6.57 -3.61 4.70
C LYS A 86 5.10 -3.78 5.12
N TYR A 87 4.42 -2.69 5.45
CA TYR A 87 3.01 -2.68 5.81
C TYR A 87 2.12 -3.29 4.72
N HIS A 88 2.31 -2.88 3.47
CA HIS A 88 1.51 -3.41 2.36
C HIS A 88 1.85 -4.87 2.05
N ALA A 89 3.11 -5.29 2.21
CA ALA A 89 3.48 -6.70 2.08
C ALA A 89 2.83 -7.58 3.16
N GLU A 90 2.84 -7.14 4.43
CA GLU A 90 2.18 -7.85 5.54
C GLU A 90 0.66 -7.91 5.35
N ARG A 91 0.06 -6.81 4.90
CA ARG A 91 -1.37 -6.72 4.63
C ARG A 91 -1.80 -7.61 3.46
N ASP A 92 -1.05 -7.59 2.37
CA ASP A 92 -1.34 -8.41 1.19
C ASP A 92 -1.17 -9.90 1.53
N ALA A 93 -0.17 -10.28 2.33
CA ALA A 93 0.00 -11.64 2.84
C ALA A 93 -1.18 -12.07 3.72
N PHE A 94 -1.62 -11.23 4.66
CA PHE A 94 -2.77 -11.50 5.53
C PHE A 94 -4.05 -11.75 4.72
N TYR A 95 -4.30 -10.95 3.66
CA TYR A 95 -5.46 -11.17 2.81
C TYR A 95 -5.31 -12.37 1.87
N ALA A 96 -4.09 -12.69 1.42
CA ALA A 96 -3.84 -13.90 0.64
C ALA A 96 -4.14 -15.16 1.47
N GLU A 97 -3.71 -15.20 2.74
CA GLU A 97 -4.00 -16.30 3.66
C GLU A 97 -5.51 -16.45 3.94
N ARG A 98 -6.24 -15.33 4.10
CA ARG A 98 -7.70 -15.38 4.35
C ARG A 98 -8.54 -15.71 3.12
N LYS A 99 -8.05 -15.42 1.92
CA LYS A 99 -8.69 -15.83 0.66
C LYS A 99 -8.33 -17.26 0.25
N GLY A 100 -7.44 -17.93 0.99
CA GLY A 100 -7.07 -19.34 0.85
C GLY A 100 -7.82 -20.29 1.79
N GLY A 101 -9.08 -20.01 2.12
CA GLY A 101 -9.99 -21.08 2.57
C GLY A 101 -10.26 -22.03 1.39
N PRO A 102 -10.28 -23.36 1.59
CA PRO A 102 -10.36 -24.32 0.50
C PRO A 102 -11.64 -24.11 -0.31
N GLU A 103 -11.50 -24.29 -1.62
CA GLU A 103 -12.63 -24.52 -2.54
C GLU A 103 -13.60 -25.59 -2.01
#